data_AF-A0A971IC08-F1
#
_entry.id   AF-A0A971IC08-F1
#
_cell.length_a   1.000
_cell.length_b   1.000
_cell.length_c   1.000
_cell.angle_alpha   90.00
_cell.angle_beta   90.00
_cell.angle_gamma   90.00
#
_symmetry.space_group_name_H-M   'P 1'
#
loop_
_entity.id
_entity.type
_entity.pdbx_description
1 polymer ?
#
loop_
_entity_poly.entity_id
_entity_poly.type
_entity_poly.pdbx_seq_one_letter_code
_entity_poly.pdbx_strand_id
1 'polypeptide(L)'
;MSGSANSVYDWQQIEIFTRQILGKKAFRDVYTLWQEDSGCQSGNGTKQPLRLYIVNDRACPGVSPAAGSSVKSVKLCKRSVVPDYPKNTITGTKKTRITHRYTLVLLLEYENSEFNVITLPRQLSAPGSYQEGSTMAFCGLISPDGQKPVLQRMNYSNCSEKLTIIPEGNGFSAFEYMMAFPLNVFEPAISPVELENPGLQSTILLSNLRYESDIVEPALMPAGEGRSVWTTAVDLMLYEDIMIKLGVDQDIVVQGLSEL
;
A
#
# COMPACT_ATOMS: atom_id res chain seq x y z
N MET A 1 -9.56 -40.64 67.24
CA MET A 1 -10.35 -40.52 66.00
C MET A 1 -9.58 -39.61 65.06
N SER A 2 -8.93 -40.20 64.06
CA SER A 2 -8.13 -39.48 63.05
C SER A 2 -9.05 -39.04 61.92
N GLY A 3 -9.42 -37.76 61.90
CA GLY A 3 -10.10 -37.17 60.75
C GLY A 3 -9.09 -36.93 59.63
N SER A 4 -9.10 -37.79 58.61
CA SER A 4 -8.41 -37.52 57.36
C SER A 4 -9.14 -36.40 56.64
N ALA A 5 -8.61 -35.18 56.71
CA ALA A 5 -9.01 -34.10 55.82
C ALA A 5 -8.54 -34.47 54.41
N ASN A 6 -9.45 -35.00 53.59
CA ASN A 6 -9.21 -35.11 52.15
C ASN A 6 -9.22 -33.68 51.60
N SER A 7 -8.04 -33.10 51.39
CA SER A 7 -7.90 -31.93 50.54
C SER A 7 -8.28 -32.35 49.13
N VAL A 8 -9.51 -32.07 48.73
CA VAL A 8 -9.93 -32.17 47.34
C VAL A 8 -9.22 -31.04 46.61
N TYR A 9 -8.10 -31.36 45.97
CA TYR A 9 -7.40 -30.42 45.12
C TYR A 9 -8.28 -30.14 43.90
N ASP A 10 -8.86 -28.94 43.83
CA ASP A 10 -9.55 -28.47 42.63
C ASP A 10 -8.49 -28.04 41.61
N TRP A 11 -8.23 -28.92 40.65
CA TRP A 11 -7.38 -28.62 39.50
C TRP A 11 -8.08 -27.59 38.62
N GLN A 12 -7.46 -26.42 38.46
CA GLN A 12 -7.88 -25.44 37.47
C GLN A 12 -7.04 -25.60 36.21
N GLN A 13 -7.71 -25.85 35.09
CA GLN A 13 -7.10 -25.91 33.77
C GLN A 13 -7.22 -24.54 33.11
N ILE A 14 -6.07 -23.95 32.76
CA ILE A 14 -6.01 -22.72 31.97
C ILE A 14 -5.50 -23.09 30.59
N GLU A 15 -6.30 -22.79 29.56
CA GLU A 15 -5.94 -22.95 28.16
C GLU A 15 -5.57 -21.59 27.57
N ILE A 16 -4.36 -21.48 27.03
CA ILE A 16 -3.86 -20.28 26.38
C ILE A 16 -3.68 -20.58 24.90
N PHE A 17 -4.54 -19.97 24.07
CA PHE A 17 -4.39 -19.96 22.62
C PHE A 17 -3.41 -18.83 22.24
N THR A 18 -2.25 -19.20 21.71
CA THR A 18 -1.21 -18.25 21.31
C THR A 18 -0.62 -18.60 19.96
N ARG A 19 0.14 -17.68 19.37
CA ARG A 19 0.88 -17.92 18.14
C ARG A 19 2.36 -17.90 18.41
N GLN A 20 3.02 -19.03 18.21
CA GLN A 20 4.47 -19.07 18.22
C GLN A 20 4.99 -18.38 16.97
N ILE A 21 5.74 -17.30 17.14
CA ILE A 21 6.43 -16.64 16.02
C ILE A 21 7.68 -17.44 15.69
N LEU A 22 7.68 -18.08 14.52
CA LEU A 22 8.80 -18.86 13.98
C LEU A 22 9.84 -17.98 13.30
N GLY A 23 9.41 -16.85 12.73
CA GLY A 23 10.33 -15.90 12.11
C GLY A 23 9.69 -14.54 11.92
N LYS A 24 10.51 -13.48 12.02
CA LYS A 24 10.07 -12.11 11.72
C LYS A 24 11.02 -11.42 10.73
N LYS A 25 10.48 -10.52 9.93
CA LYS A 25 11.25 -9.56 9.13
C LYS A 25 10.60 -8.20 9.21
N ALA A 26 11.40 -7.16 9.44
CA ALA A 26 10.97 -5.78 9.33
C ALA A 26 11.70 -5.10 8.16
N PHE A 27 10.94 -4.39 7.34
CA PHE A 27 11.41 -3.43 6.35
C PHE A 27 11.01 -2.05 6.84
N ARG A 28 11.98 -1.14 6.92
CA ARG A 28 11.76 0.23 7.34
C ARG A 28 11.71 1.16 6.14
N ASP A 29 10.92 2.21 6.22
CA ASP A 29 10.87 3.29 5.23
C ASP A 29 10.66 2.80 3.79
N VAL A 30 9.75 1.84 3.61
CA VAL A 30 9.47 1.25 2.31
C VAL A 30 8.65 2.22 1.47
N TYR A 31 9.18 2.58 0.30
CA TYR A 31 8.47 3.34 -0.73
C TYR A 31 7.33 2.50 -1.32
N THR A 32 6.09 2.79 -0.91
CA THR A 32 4.91 2.04 -1.36
C THR A 32 4.20 2.71 -2.53
N LEU A 33 4.44 4.00 -2.77
CA LEU A 33 3.98 4.80 -3.91
C LEU A 33 5.17 5.55 -4.53
N TRP A 34 5.43 5.33 -5.81
CA TRP A 34 6.57 5.88 -6.56
C TRP A 34 6.36 5.66 -8.07
N GLN A 35 7.24 6.20 -8.89
CA GLN A 35 7.33 5.86 -10.32
C GLN A 35 8.79 5.64 -10.73
N GLU A 36 9.01 4.85 -11.78
CA GLU A 36 10.33 4.67 -12.37
C GLU A 36 10.80 5.97 -13.02
N ASP A 37 12.11 6.24 -12.94
CA ASP A 37 12.73 7.25 -13.78
C ASP A 37 12.59 6.85 -15.25
N SER A 38 11.87 7.68 -16.01
CA SER A 38 11.60 7.53 -17.45
C SER A 38 12.86 7.44 -18.33
N GLY A 39 14.04 7.82 -17.81
CA GLY A 39 15.32 7.73 -18.53
C GLY A 39 16.02 6.37 -18.44
N CYS A 40 15.56 5.45 -17.60
CA CYS A 40 16.27 4.19 -17.30
C CYS A 40 15.60 2.95 -17.92
N GLN A 41 16.38 1.87 -18.10
CA GLN A 41 15.81 0.56 -18.42
C GLN A 41 14.92 0.07 -17.27
N SER A 42 13.73 -0.45 -17.60
CA SER A 42 12.74 -0.78 -16.58
C SER A 42 13.28 -1.77 -15.54
N GLY A 43 13.08 -1.46 -14.26
CA GLY A 43 13.55 -2.28 -13.15
C GLY A 43 14.98 -2.01 -12.68
N ASN A 44 15.75 -1.17 -13.37
CA ASN A 44 17.13 -0.79 -13.00
C ASN A 44 17.28 0.71 -12.69
N GLY A 45 16.19 1.48 -12.72
CA GLY A 45 16.18 2.91 -12.46
C GLY A 45 16.23 3.27 -10.98
N THR A 46 15.98 4.55 -10.66
CA THR A 46 15.74 4.99 -9.27
C THR A 46 14.25 5.21 -9.05
N LYS A 47 13.78 5.03 -7.81
CA LYS A 47 12.41 5.39 -7.44
C LYS A 47 12.31 6.90 -7.37
N GLN A 48 11.36 7.46 -8.10
CA GLN A 48 11.04 8.88 -8.10
C GLN A 48 9.67 9.13 -7.46
N PRO A 49 9.41 10.35 -6.95
CA PRO A 49 8.07 10.76 -6.55
C PRO A 49 7.06 10.52 -7.67
N LEU A 50 5.87 10.05 -7.31
CA LEU A 50 4.77 9.98 -8.26
C LEU A 50 4.29 11.40 -8.56
N ARG A 51 4.42 11.80 -9.83
CA ARG A 51 3.87 13.08 -10.31
C ARG A 51 2.37 12.94 -10.56
N LEU A 52 1.59 13.72 -9.85
CA LEU A 52 0.18 13.97 -10.14
C LEU A 52 0.00 15.35 -10.75
N TYR A 53 -0.98 15.48 -11.63
CA TYR A 53 -1.44 16.76 -12.15
C TYR A 53 -2.89 16.95 -11.73
N ILE A 54 -3.10 17.63 -10.62
CA ILE A 54 -4.43 17.80 -10.02
C ILE A 54 -5.15 18.94 -10.73
N VAL A 55 -6.39 18.71 -11.18
CA VAL A 55 -7.20 19.73 -11.84
C VAL A 55 -7.44 20.90 -10.88
N ASN A 56 -7.15 22.11 -11.35
CA ASN A 56 -7.35 23.34 -10.59
C ASN A 56 -8.83 23.58 -10.30
N ASP A 57 -9.14 24.23 -9.16
CA ASP A 57 -10.53 24.54 -8.84
C ASP A 57 -11.12 25.47 -9.91
N ARG A 58 -12.33 25.12 -10.40
CA ARG A 58 -13.04 25.80 -11.50
C ARG A 58 -12.30 25.80 -12.84
N ALA A 59 -11.20 25.07 -13.01
CA ALA A 59 -10.65 24.83 -14.33
C ALA A 59 -11.55 23.86 -15.12
N CYS A 60 -11.77 24.16 -16.40
CA CYS A 60 -12.62 23.36 -17.26
C CYS A 60 -11.89 23.11 -18.60
N PRO A 61 -11.95 21.89 -19.16
CA PRO A 61 -11.31 21.61 -20.44
C PRO A 61 -11.81 22.52 -21.58
N GLY A 62 -10.88 23.04 -22.37
CA GLY A 62 -11.18 23.86 -23.55
C GLY A 62 -9.96 24.05 -24.44
N VAL A 63 -10.15 24.71 -25.59
CA VAL A 63 -9.04 25.08 -26.49
C VAL A 63 -8.18 26.18 -25.85
N SER A 64 -8.81 27.07 -25.08
CA SER A 64 -8.15 28.07 -24.24
C SER A 64 -8.85 28.04 -22.86
N PRO A 65 -8.47 27.10 -21.99
CA PRO A 65 -9.17 26.89 -20.72
C PRO A 65 -8.85 27.99 -19.72
N ALA A 66 -9.82 28.35 -18.88
CA ALA A 66 -9.57 29.19 -17.72
C ALA A 66 -8.62 28.49 -16.73
N ALA A 67 -7.73 29.25 -16.10
CA ALA A 67 -6.70 28.72 -15.21
C ALA A 67 -7.25 28.05 -13.95
N GLY A 68 -8.41 28.51 -13.47
CA GLY A 68 -8.91 28.12 -12.16
C GLY A 68 -8.00 28.63 -11.04
N SER A 69 -8.19 28.08 -9.83
CA SER A 69 -7.31 28.32 -8.68
C SER A 69 -6.42 27.11 -8.45
N SER A 70 -5.11 27.35 -8.27
CA SER A 70 -4.12 26.27 -8.11
C SER A 70 -4.22 25.61 -6.73
N VAL A 71 -3.69 24.40 -6.63
CA VAL A 71 -3.60 23.67 -5.36
C VAL A 71 -2.54 24.36 -4.50
N LYS A 72 -2.92 24.71 -3.28
CA LYS A 72 -2.07 25.36 -2.28
C LYS A 72 -1.49 24.37 -1.29
N SER A 73 -2.27 23.37 -0.86
CA SER A 73 -1.80 22.35 0.08
C SER A 73 -2.48 21.00 -0.16
N VAL A 74 -1.77 19.91 0.18
CA VAL A 74 -2.26 18.54 0.08
C VAL A 74 -2.05 17.81 1.41
N LYS A 75 -3.11 17.14 1.88
CA LYS A 75 -3.03 16.17 2.98
C LYS A 75 -3.44 14.80 2.47
N LEU A 76 -2.71 13.76 2.88
CA LEU A 76 -2.93 12.39 2.43
C LEU A 76 -3.45 11.49 3.55
N CYS A 77 -4.43 10.67 3.23
CA CYS A 77 -4.87 9.52 4.02
C CYS A 77 -4.80 8.25 3.16
N LYS A 78 -4.21 7.19 3.70
CA LYS A 78 -4.19 5.87 3.06
C LYS A 78 -5.29 4.99 3.63
N ARG A 79 -6.01 4.27 2.76
CA ARG A 79 -7.01 3.28 3.15
C ARG A 79 -6.69 1.92 2.55
N SER A 80 -6.59 0.89 3.38
CA SER A 80 -6.41 -0.49 2.93
C SER A 80 -7.67 -1.00 2.23
N VAL A 81 -7.50 -1.85 1.22
CA VAL A 81 -8.61 -2.58 0.60
C VAL A 81 -8.86 -3.87 1.38
N VAL A 82 -10.00 -3.95 2.05
CA VAL A 82 -10.42 -5.10 2.88
C VAL A 82 -11.40 -5.99 2.12
N PRO A 83 -11.50 -7.30 2.44
CA PRO A 83 -10.88 -8.01 3.57
C PRO A 83 -9.50 -8.65 3.30
N ASP A 84 -9.03 -8.72 2.06
CA ASP A 84 -7.93 -9.64 1.70
C ASP A 84 -6.50 -9.07 1.72
N TYR A 85 -6.32 -7.80 2.10
CA TYR A 85 -5.02 -7.13 2.07
C TYR A 85 -4.72 -6.39 3.38
N PRO A 86 -3.44 -6.31 3.77
CA PRO A 86 -2.24 -6.86 3.12
C PRO A 86 -2.14 -8.39 3.23
N LYS A 87 -1.50 -9.03 2.23
CA LYS A 87 -1.30 -10.49 2.22
C LYS A 87 0.14 -10.89 1.95
N ASN A 88 0.57 -12.00 2.55
CA ASN A 88 1.82 -12.67 2.22
C ASN A 88 1.52 -13.96 1.46
N THR A 89 2.28 -14.23 0.40
CA THR A 89 2.27 -15.50 -0.30
C THR A 89 3.68 -16.06 -0.32
N ILE A 90 3.83 -17.29 0.18
CA ILE A 90 5.08 -18.03 0.08
C ILE A 90 5.00 -18.88 -1.19
N THR A 91 5.95 -18.72 -2.12
CA THR A 91 5.97 -19.46 -3.39
C THR A 91 7.15 -20.43 -3.38
N GLY A 92 6.85 -21.72 -3.24
CA GLY A 92 7.86 -22.75 -2.97
C GLY A 92 8.62 -22.49 -1.67
N THR A 93 9.82 -23.05 -1.53
CA THR A 93 10.63 -22.94 -0.29
C THR A 93 11.66 -21.81 -0.31
N LYS A 94 11.59 -20.89 -1.29
CA LYS A 94 12.68 -19.93 -1.52
C LYS A 94 12.29 -18.46 -1.45
N LYS A 95 11.04 -18.12 -1.78
CA LYS A 95 10.61 -16.72 -1.90
C LYS A 95 9.27 -16.48 -1.21
N THR A 96 9.19 -15.33 -0.58
CA THR A 96 7.99 -14.76 0.02
C THR A 96 7.65 -13.49 -0.74
N ARG A 97 6.36 -13.22 -0.85
CA ARG A 97 5.82 -12.09 -1.60
C ARG A 97 4.72 -11.44 -0.80
N ILE A 98 4.96 -10.20 -0.43
CA ILE A 98 3.96 -9.32 0.13
C ILE A 98 3.19 -8.66 -1.00
N THR A 99 1.87 -8.53 -0.85
CA THR A 99 1.03 -7.71 -1.72
C THR A 99 0.13 -6.84 -0.85
N HIS A 100 0.17 -5.53 -1.10
CA HIS A 100 -0.67 -4.53 -0.45
C HIS A 100 -1.58 -3.91 -1.50
N ARG A 101 -2.88 -3.84 -1.22
CA ARG A 101 -3.81 -3.04 -2.00
C ARG A 101 -4.38 -1.93 -1.15
N TYR A 102 -4.33 -0.72 -1.68
CA TYR A 102 -4.80 0.47 -0.96
C TYR A 102 -5.30 1.55 -1.92
N THR A 103 -6.12 2.43 -1.39
CA THR A 103 -6.52 3.69 -2.02
C THR A 103 -5.93 4.86 -1.25
N LEU A 104 -5.80 5.99 -1.91
CA LEU A 104 -5.37 7.24 -1.29
C LEU A 104 -6.52 8.24 -1.36
N VAL A 105 -6.78 8.90 -0.25
CA VAL A 105 -7.71 10.03 -0.17
C VAL A 105 -6.86 11.26 0.06
N LEU A 106 -6.86 12.17 -0.90
CA LEU A 106 -6.17 13.45 -0.77
C LEU A 106 -7.19 14.54 -0.44
N LEU A 107 -6.94 15.28 0.63
CA LEU A 107 -7.62 16.51 0.97
C LEU A 107 -6.80 17.67 0.42
N LEU A 108 -7.43 18.47 -0.43
CA LEU A 108 -6.82 19.57 -1.16
C LEU A 108 -7.35 20.90 -0.61
N GLU A 109 -6.45 21.85 -0.46
CA GLU A 109 -6.77 23.27 -0.27
C GLU A 109 -6.30 24.01 -1.53
N TYR A 110 -7.15 24.85 -2.10
CA TYR A 110 -6.81 25.69 -3.25
C TYR A 110 -6.47 27.12 -2.81
N GLU A 111 -5.83 27.90 -3.69
CA GLU A 111 -5.45 29.28 -3.42
C GLU A 111 -6.64 30.21 -3.11
N ASN A 112 -7.82 29.88 -3.63
CA ASN A 112 -9.07 30.58 -3.33
C ASN A 112 -9.74 30.16 -2.00
N SER A 113 -9.04 29.37 -1.18
CA SER A 113 -9.52 28.82 0.11
C SER A 113 -10.67 27.80 0.01
N GLU A 114 -10.97 27.30 -1.17
CA GLU A 114 -11.87 26.16 -1.35
C GLU A 114 -11.16 24.85 -1.00
N PHE A 115 -11.94 23.85 -0.58
CA PHE A 115 -11.45 22.51 -0.26
C PHE A 115 -12.10 21.47 -1.16
N ASN A 116 -11.33 20.44 -1.50
CA ASN A 116 -11.86 19.29 -2.22
C ASN A 116 -11.21 17.99 -1.76
N VAL A 117 -11.89 16.87 -2.00
CA VAL A 117 -11.42 15.53 -1.65
C VAL A 117 -11.35 14.70 -2.93
N ILE A 118 -10.16 14.15 -3.20
CA ILE A 118 -9.95 13.25 -4.33
C ILE A 118 -9.57 11.85 -3.83
N THR A 119 -10.12 10.83 -4.46
CA THR A 119 -9.89 9.42 -4.15
C THR A 119 -9.15 8.76 -5.31
N LEU A 120 -7.90 8.36 -5.05
CA LEU A 120 -7.01 7.72 -6.01
C LEU A 120 -6.96 6.21 -5.76
N PRO A 121 -6.88 5.39 -6.82
CA PRO A 121 -6.72 5.77 -8.23
C PRO A 121 -8.03 6.05 -8.98
N ARG A 122 -9.19 5.98 -8.32
CA ARG A 122 -10.52 6.08 -8.96
C ARG A 122 -10.72 7.34 -9.80
N GLN A 123 -10.16 8.46 -9.36
CA GLN A 123 -10.28 9.76 -10.06
C GLN A 123 -9.00 10.13 -10.84
N LEU A 124 -8.15 9.14 -11.15
CA LEU A 124 -7.00 9.29 -12.04
C LEU A 124 -7.39 9.06 -13.50
N SER A 125 -6.73 9.78 -14.39
CA SER A 125 -6.76 9.51 -15.82
C SER A 125 -5.38 9.69 -16.44
N ALA A 126 -5.18 9.13 -17.63
CA ALA A 126 -4.02 9.46 -18.44
C ALA A 126 -4.16 10.89 -18.99
N PRO A 127 -3.05 11.63 -19.15
CA PRO A 127 -3.05 12.84 -19.96
C PRO A 127 -3.67 12.58 -21.35
N GLY A 128 -4.69 13.36 -21.72
CA GLY A 128 -5.44 13.21 -22.97
C GLY A 128 -6.73 12.39 -22.86
N SER A 129 -7.03 11.81 -21.69
CA SER A 129 -8.21 10.96 -21.47
C SER A 129 -9.14 11.54 -20.39
N TYR A 130 -9.37 12.86 -20.40
CA TYR A 130 -10.22 13.51 -19.40
C TYR A 130 -11.67 13.04 -19.53
N GLN A 131 -12.28 12.74 -18.40
CA GLN A 131 -13.69 12.40 -18.27
C GLN A 131 -14.36 13.36 -17.28
N GLU A 132 -15.38 14.06 -17.76
CA GLU A 132 -16.09 15.05 -16.96
C GLU A 132 -16.78 14.41 -15.75
N GLY A 133 -16.60 15.01 -14.58
CA GLY A 133 -17.17 14.55 -13.32
C GLY A 133 -16.44 13.36 -12.66
N SER A 134 -15.48 12.71 -13.34
CA SER A 134 -14.70 11.61 -12.78
C SER A 134 -13.21 11.90 -12.68
N THR A 135 -12.61 12.58 -13.66
CA THR A 135 -11.19 12.93 -13.66
C THR A 135 -10.93 14.15 -12.76
N MET A 136 -10.15 13.94 -11.70
CA MET A 136 -9.68 15.02 -10.83
C MET A 136 -8.16 15.18 -10.83
N ALA A 137 -7.43 14.18 -11.31
CA ALA A 137 -5.99 14.26 -11.46
C ALA A 137 -5.51 13.39 -12.63
N PHE A 138 -4.39 13.78 -13.25
CA PHE A 138 -3.69 12.97 -14.24
C PHE A 138 -2.40 12.39 -13.66
N CYS A 139 -1.95 11.25 -14.19
CA CYS A 139 -0.65 10.67 -13.83
C CYS A 139 -0.08 9.82 -14.98
N GLY A 140 1.24 9.55 -14.91
CA GLY A 140 1.94 8.69 -15.87
C GLY A 140 1.79 7.18 -15.61
N LEU A 141 1.04 6.77 -14.58
CA LEU A 141 0.81 5.36 -14.26
C LEU A 141 -0.33 4.73 -15.10
N ILE A 142 -0.93 5.48 -16.02
CA ILE A 142 -1.96 5.02 -16.94
C ILE A 142 -1.45 5.29 -18.35
N SER A 143 -1.56 4.30 -19.23
CA SER A 143 -1.12 4.41 -20.62
C SER A 143 -1.84 5.56 -21.34
N PRO A 144 -1.25 6.15 -22.39
CA PRO A 144 -1.86 7.26 -23.11
C PRO A 144 -3.26 6.98 -23.70
N ASP A 145 -3.62 5.70 -23.90
CA ASP A 145 -4.96 5.29 -24.32
C ASP A 145 -6.00 5.34 -23.18
N GLY A 146 -5.58 5.62 -21.94
CA GLY A 146 -6.40 5.69 -20.74
C GLY A 146 -6.87 4.35 -20.19
N GLN A 147 -6.52 3.23 -20.83
CA GLN A 147 -7.15 1.93 -20.55
C GLN A 147 -6.29 0.99 -19.71
N LYS A 148 -4.96 1.11 -19.76
CA LYS A 148 -4.07 0.14 -19.14
C LYS A 148 -3.17 0.79 -18.09
N PRO A 149 -2.97 0.14 -16.93
CA PRO A 149 -1.98 0.61 -15.98
C PRO A 149 -0.56 0.40 -16.54
N VAL A 150 0.33 1.36 -16.29
CA VAL A 150 1.76 1.27 -16.56
C VAL A 150 2.45 0.70 -15.33
N LEU A 151 2.97 -0.52 -15.48
CA LEU A 151 3.64 -1.24 -14.41
C LEU A 151 5.00 -0.60 -14.08
N GLN A 152 5.21 -0.33 -12.79
CA GLN A 152 6.50 0.11 -12.23
C GLN A 152 7.21 -1.08 -11.58
N ARG A 153 8.52 -1.20 -11.77
CA ARG A 153 9.39 -2.28 -11.31
C ARG A 153 10.68 -1.71 -10.74
N MET A 154 11.15 -2.33 -9.67
CA MET A 154 12.46 -2.03 -9.11
C MET A 154 13.09 -3.34 -8.64
N ASN A 155 14.26 -3.67 -9.17
CA ASN A 155 14.99 -4.87 -8.78
C ASN A 155 16.27 -4.49 -8.05
N TYR A 156 16.43 -5.08 -6.87
CA TYR A 156 17.67 -5.10 -6.10
C TYR A 156 18.18 -6.55 -6.06
N SER A 157 19.46 -6.75 -5.73
CA SER A 157 20.15 -8.05 -5.83
C SER A 157 19.36 -9.25 -5.30
N ASN A 158 18.59 -9.07 -4.21
CA ASN A 158 17.76 -10.12 -3.62
C ASN A 158 16.29 -9.72 -3.40
N CYS A 159 15.85 -8.55 -3.84
CA CYS A 159 14.48 -8.08 -3.64
C CYS A 159 13.92 -7.48 -4.92
N SER A 160 12.67 -7.78 -5.24
CA SER A 160 11.99 -7.17 -6.38
C SER A 160 10.70 -6.52 -5.90
N GLU A 161 10.52 -5.27 -6.28
CA GLU A 161 9.33 -4.49 -5.99
C GLU A 161 8.57 -4.18 -7.27
N LYS A 162 7.25 -4.08 -7.14
CA LYS A 162 6.35 -3.69 -8.22
C LYS A 162 5.26 -2.77 -7.68
N LEU A 163 4.89 -1.78 -8.48
CA LEU A 163 3.71 -0.95 -8.24
C LEU A 163 2.89 -0.91 -9.52
N THR A 164 1.58 -1.14 -9.40
CA THR A 164 0.63 -1.00 -10.50
C THR A 164 -0.68 -0.45 -9.96
N ILE A 165 -1.55 -0.02 -10.87
CA ILE A 165 -2.94 0.28 -10.58
C ILE A 165 -3.80 -0.93 -11.00
N ILE A 166 -4.84 -1.24 -10.23
CA ILE A 166 -5.78 -2.33 -10.52
C ILE A 166 -6.96 -1.78 -11.32
N PRO A 167 -7.19 -2.26 -12.56
CA PRO A 167 -8.35 -1.88 -13.35
C PRO A 167 -9.63 -2.48 -12.77
N GLU A 168 -10.74 -1.73 -12.84
CA GLU A 168 -12.08 -2.15 -12.44
C GLU A 168 -13.11 -1.50 -13.37
N GLY A 169 -13.76 -2.31 -14.21
CA GLY A 169 -14.68 -1.80 -15.23
C GLY A 169 -13.99 -0.80 -16.15
N ASN A 170 -14.52 0.42 -16.22
CA ASN A 170 -13.98 1.52 -17.02
C ASN A 170 -13.02 2.45 -16.23
N GLY A 171 -12.64 2.07 -15.02
CA GLY A 171 -11.78 2.88 -14.15
C GLY A 171 -10.80 2.02 -13.36
N PHE A 172 -10.42 2.53 -12.19
CA PHE A 172 -9.38 1.92 -11.36
C PHE A 172 -9.83 1.83 -9.89
N SER A 173 -9.53 0.72 -9.24
CA SER A 173 -10.01 0.42 -7.89
C SER A 173 -8.99 0.71 -6.79
N ALA A 174 -7.72 0.36 -7.03
CA ALA A 174 -6.67 0.42 -6.01
C ALA A 174 -5.27 0.50 -6.62
N PHE A 175 -4.32 1.02 -5.84
CA PHE A 175 -2.91 0.75 -6.06
C PHE A 175 -2.58 -0.64 -5.53
N GLU A 176 -1.76 -1.39 -6.26
CA GLU A 176 -1.18 -2.65 -5.81
C GLU A 176 0.33 -2.50 -5.73
N TYR A 177 0.84 -2.51 -4.50
CA TYR A 177 2.26 -2.59 -4.20
C TYR A 177 2.63 -4.03 -3.86
N MET A 178 3.73 -4.51 -4.42
CA MET A 178 4.21 -5.87 -4.23
C MET A 178 5.70 -5.86 -3.95
N MET A 179 6.13 -6.61 -2.94
CA MET A 179 7.54 -6.82 -2.61
C MET A 179 7.79 -8.33 -2.53
N ALA A 180 8.77 -8.83 -3.27
CA ALA A 180 9.23 -10.20 -3.17
C ALA A 180 10.69 -10.26 -2.72
N PHE A 181 11.00 -11.17 -1.80
CA PHE A 181 12.32 -11.31 -1.17
C PHE A 181 12.52 -12.77 -0.71
N PRO A 182 13.76 -13.21 -0.46
CA PRO A 182 14.04 -14.59 -0.09
C PRO A 182 13.61 -14.89 1.35
N LEU A 183 13.21 -16.14 1.62
CA LEU A 183 12.78 -16.56 2.97
C LEU A 183 13.91 -16.56 4.01
N ASN A 184 15.17 -16.63 3.58
CA ASN A 184 16.32 -16.65 4.49
C ASN A 184 16.56 -15.31 5.22
N VAL A 185 15.77 -14.26 4.93
CA VAL A 185 15.86 -12.98 5.65
C VAL A 185 15.06 -12.96 6.95
N PHE A 186 14.24 -13.98 7.21
CA PHE A 186 13.51 -14.08 8.47
C PHE A 186 14.47 -14.39 9.61
N GLU A 187 14.22 -13.76 10.76
CA GLU A 187 14.98 -13.97 11.98
C GLU A 187 14.03 -14.42 13.12
N PRO A 188 14.24 -15.59 13.75
CA PRO A 188 15.23 -16.59 13.36
C PRO A 188 14.94 -17.20 11.97
N ALA A 189 15.95 -17.85 11.39
CA ALA A 189 15.82 -18.51 10.10
C ALA A 189 14.82 -19.66 10.20
N ILE A 190 13.84 -19.68 9.30
CA ILE A 190 12.76 -20.67 9.31
C ILE A 190 13.28 -21.94 8.61
N SER A 191 13.14 -23.07 9.29
CA SER A 191 13.52 -24.37 8.77
C SER A 191 12.55 -24.85 7.66
N PRO A 192 12.99 -25.74 6.75
CA PRO A 192 12.10 -26.32 5.75
C PRO A 192 10.87 -27.03 6.34
N VAL A 193 11.04 -27.72 7.48
CA VAL A 193 9.96 -28.45 8.16
C VAL A 193 8.89 -27.49 8.69
N GLU A 194 9.30 -26.35 9.25
CA GLU A 194 8.38 -25.31 9.71
C GLU A 194 7.58 -24.69 8.57
N LEU A 195 8.16 -24.58 7.36
CA LEU A 195 7.48 -24.08 6.17
C LEU A 195 6.41 -25.03 5.63
N GLU A 196 6.55 -26.33 5.90
CA GLU A 196 5.60 -27.37 5.49
C GLU A 196 4.46 -27.56 6.50
N ASN A 197 4.50 -26.85 7.63
CA ASN A 197 3.45 -26.93 8.64
C ASN A 197 2.12 -26.38 8.09
N PRO A 198 1.02 -27.17 8.04
CA PRO A 198 -0.26 -26.72 7.50
C PRO A 198 -0.93 -25.62 8.32
N GLY A 199 -0.53 -25.46 9.60
CA GLY A 199 -0.98 -24.38 10.48
C GLY A 199 -0.14 -23.10 10.35
N LEU A 200 0.82 -23.03 9.42
CA LEU A 200 1.65 -21.85 9.23
C LEU A 200 0.81 -20.68 8.72
N GLN A 201 0.79 -19.61 9.51
CA GLN A 201 0.11 -18.37 9.19
C GLN A 201 1.11 -17.22 9.11
N SER A 202 0.71 -16.21 8.34
CA SER A 202 1.47 -14.97 8.23
C SER A 202 0.67 -13.80 8.78
N THR A 203 1.36 -12.87 9.41
CA THR A 203 0.78 -11.61 9.88
C THR A 203 1.64 -10.47 9.35
N ILE A 204 1.01 -9.53 8.65
CA ILE A 204 1.66 -8.31 8.17
C ILE A 204 1.13 -7.14 9.01
N LEU A 205 2.07 -6.39 9.59
CA LEU A 205 1.80 -5.15 10.30
C LEU A 205 2.38 -3.99 9.49
N LEU A 206 1.52 -3.01 9.20
CA LEU A 206 1.86 -1.76 8.55
C LEU A 206 1.90 -0.66 9.61
N SER A 207 2.97 0.13 9.63
CA SER A 207 3.15 1.16 10.66
C SER A 207 3.97 2.34 10.13
N ASN A 208 4.02 3.43 10.89
CA ASN A 208 4.83 4.61 10.57
C ASN A 208 4.56 5.17 9.16
N LEU A 209 3.28 5.24 8.78
CA LEU A 209 2.88 5.87 7.52
C LEU A 209 3.32 7.33 7.51
N ARG A 210 4.21 7.67 6.58
CA ARG A 210 4.64 9.05 6.32
C ARG A 210 4.53 9.33 4.83
N TYR A 211 4.27 10.58 4.49
CA TYR A 211 4.27 11.02 3.10
C TYR A 211 5.03 12.33 2.99
N GLU A 212 5.62 12.52 1.82
CA GLU A 212 6.23 13.78 1.40
C GLU A 212 5.43 14.25 0.18
N SER A 213 5.10 15.54 0.16
CA SER A 213 4.39 16.16 -0.94
C SER A 213 5.05 17.49 -1.29
N ASP A 214 5.36 17.68 -2.56
CA ASP A 214 5.86 18.95 -3.08
C ASP A 214 4.92 19.49 -4.14
N ILE A 215 4.55 20.76 -4.01
CA ILE A 215 3.61 21.44 -4.91
C ILE A 215 4.42 22.29 -5.86
N VAL A 216 4.30 21.99 -7.14
CA VAL A 216 5.07 22.59 -8.23
C VAL A 216 4.15 23.50 -9.06
N GLU A 217 4.75 24.24 -9.99
CA GLU A 217 4.06 25.20 -10.82
C GLU A 217 2.87 24.60 -11.60
N PRO A 218 1.82 25.41 -11.84
CA PRO A 218 0.69 24.99 -12.64
C PRO A 218 1.09 24.65 -14.08
N ALA A 219 0.49 23.59 -14.62
CA ALA A 219 0.75 23.09 -15.95
C ALA A 219 -0.56 22.83 -16.71
N LEU A 220 -0.51 23.08 -18.02
CA LEU A 220 -1.58 22.66 -18.93
C LEU A 220 -1.42 21.18 -19.26
N MET A 221 -2.46 20.41 -18.97
CA MET A 221 -2.51 19.00 -19.34
C MET A 221 -3.47 18.78 -20.51
N PRO A 222 -3.12 17.89 -21.46
CA PRO A 222 -4.04 17.52 -22.51
C PRO A 222 -5.29 16.87 -21.89
N ALA A 223 -6.47 17.31 -22.33
CA ALA A 223 -7.76 16.74 -21.93
C ALA A 223 -8.36 15.85 -23.02
N GLY A 224 -7.75 15.80 -24.21
CA GLY A 224 -8.23 15.05 -25.37
C GLY A 224 -8.82 15.97 -26.44
N GLU A 225 -8.86 15.51 -27.69
CA GLU A 225 -9.51 16.21 -28.81
C GLU A 225 -9.02 17.66 -29.02
N GLY A 226 -7.73 17.92 -28.81
CA GLY A 226 -7.15 19.27 -28.92
C GLY A 226 -7.52 20.22 -27.77
N ARG A 227 -8.22 19.74 -26.74
CA ARG A 227 -8.51 20.49 -25.51
C ARG A 227 -7.41 20.29 -24.48
N SER A 228 -7.28 21.27 -23.60
CA SER A 228 -6.39 21.24 -22.44
C SER A 228 -7.15 21.69 -21.20
N VAL A 229 -6.61 21.37 -20.02
CA VAL A 229 -7.13 21.82 -18.73
C VAL A 229 -5.96 22.23 -17.84
N TRP A 230 -6.16 23.27 -17.04
CA TRP A 230 -5.17 23.71 -16.07
C TRP A 230 -5.12 22.80 -14.85
N THR A 231 -3.90 22.49 -14.43
CA THR A 231 -3.63 21.60 -13.31
C THR A 231 -2.49 22.16 -12.47
N THR A 232 -2.39 21.72 -11.23
CA THR A 232 -1.22 21.91 -10.37
C THR A 232 -0.46 20.61 -10.28
N ALA A 233 0.85 20.66 -10.57
CA ALA A 233 1.72 19.51 -10.44
C ALA A 233 2.04 19.26 -8.96
N VAL A 234 1.87 18.01 -8.51
CA VAL A 234 2.17 17.59 -7.13
C VAL A 234 3.01 16.32 -7.18
N ASP A 235 4.19 16.36 -6.58
CA ASP A 235 4.99 15.18 -6.31
C ASP A 235 4.55 14.53 -5.01
N LEU A 236 4.33 13.21 -5.04
CA LEU A 236 3.95 12.44 -3.87
C LEU A 236 4.85 11.23 -3.68
N MET A 237 5.35 11.07 -2.46
CA MET A 237 6.04 9.87 -1.99
C MET A 237 5.36 9.34 -0.74
N LEU A 238 5.20 8.02 -0.67
CA LEU A 238 4.58 7.35 0.47
C LEU A 238 5.52 6.30 1.04
N TYR A 239 5.79 6.40 2.33
CA TYR A 239 6.68 5.50 3.05
C TYR A 239 5.92 4.81 4.17
N GLU A 240 6.28 3.56 4.41
CA GLU A 240 5.65 2.75 5.44
C GLU A 240 6.64 1.68 5.94
N ASP A 241 6.56 1.38 7.22
CA ASP A 241 7.26 0.23 7.79
C ASP A 241 6.40 -1.02 7.61
N ILE A 242 7.00 -2.07 7.05
CA ILE A 242 6.35 -3.36 6.81
C ILE A 242 7.01 -4.41 7.68
N MET A 243 6.28 -4.90 8.69
CA MET A 243 6.71 -6.02 9.53
C MET A 243 5.92 -7.26 9.18
N ILE A 244 6.60 -8.38 9.02
CA ILE A 244 6.02 -9.68 8.71
C ILE A 244 6.43 -10.63 9.81
N LYS A 245 5.46 -11.40 10.28
CA LYS A 245 5.67 -12.49 11.21
C LYS A 245 5.10 -13.76 10.59
N LEU A 246 5.88 -14.83 10.63
CA LEU A 246 5.44 -16.19 10.30
C LEU A 246 5.34 -16.96 11.60
N GLY A 247 4.24 -17.67 11.79
CA GLY A 247 3.98 -18.36 13.04
C GLY A 247 2.91 -19.44 12.91
N VAL A 248 2.87 -20.32 13.89
CA VAL A 248 1.88 -21.40 14.00
C VAL A 248 1.09 -21.19 15.27
N ASP A 249 -0.21 -21.47 15.21
CA ASP A 249 -1.03 -21.45 16.41
C ASP A 249 -0.59 -22.61 17.32
N GLN A 250 -0.51 -22.34 18.62
CA GLN A 250 -0.12 -23.29 19.64
C GLN A 250 -1.05 -23.20 20.83
N ASP A 251 -1.38 -24.37 21.35
CA ASP A 251 -2.15 -24.51 22.58
C ASP A 251 -1.18 -24.77 23.72
N ILE A 252 -1.15 -23.85 24.68
CA ILE A 252 -0.39 -24.02 25.92
C ILE A 252 -1.39 -24.36 27.02
N VAL A 253 -1.29 -25.59 27.53
CA VAL A 253 -2.08 -26.07 28.67
C VAL A 253 -1.23 -25.91 29.92
N VAL A 254 -1.66 -25.04 30.84
CA VAL A 254 -1.03 -24.88 32.14
C VAL A 254 -1.89 -25.59 33.18
N GLN A 255 -1.30 -26.58 33.85
CA GLN A 255 -1.93 -27.25 35.00
C GLN A 255 -1.36 -26.66 36.28
N GLY A 256 -2.22 -26.09 37.11
CA GLY A 256 -1.86 -25.51 38.40
C GLY A 256 -2.73 -26.05 39.53
N LEU A 257 -2.16 -26.09 40.72
CA LEU A 257 -2.89 -26.32 41.97
C LEU A 257 -3.41 -24.96 42.47
N SER A 258 -4.73 -24.83 42.59
CA SER A 258 -5.35 -23.65 43.20
C SER A 258 -5.36 -23.83 44.71
N GLU A 259 -4.50 -23.11 45.42
CA GLU A 259 -4.60 -22.98 46.88
C GLU A 259 -5.60 -21.85 47.19
N LEU A 260 -6.79 -22.22 47.65
CA LEU A 260 -7.71 -21.32 48.37
C LEU A 260 -7.58 -21.56 49.87
#